data_AF-A0A921MKH0-F1
#
_entry.id   AF-A0A921MKH0-F1
#
_cell.length_a   1.000
_cell.length_b   1.000
_cell.length_c   1.000
_cell.angle_alpha   90.00
_cell.angle_beta   90.00
_cell.angle_gamma   90.00
#
_symmetry.space_group_name_H-M   'P 1'
#
loop_
_entity.id
_entity.type
_entity.pdbx_description
1 polymer ?
#
loop_
_entity_poly.entity_id
_entity_poly.type
_entity_poly.pdbx_seq_one_letter_code
_entity_poly.pdbx_strand_id
1 'polypeptide(L)'
;MKDPIRWTLNHMPKSEDKELAIMALDNVAKARSFHGSFPQYSITPLAKLDGMARYLGLGGVYVKDESYRFGLNAFKVLGGSFAMARYIAKEMGRDVSDMTYDYLTSEAFRKEFGQATFFTATDGNHGRGVAWAA
;
A
#
# COMPACT_ATOMS: atom_id res chain seq x y z
N MET A 1 -3.89 -3.35 -41.19
CA MET A 1 -3.77 -2.02 -40.56
C MET A 1 -4.09 -2.21 -39.08
N LYS A 2 -3.23 -1.76 -38.17
CA LYS A 2 -3.53 -1.81 -36.72
C LYS A 2 -4.42 -0.62 -36.39
N ASP A 3 -5.49 -0.83 -35.63
CA ASP A 3 -6.38 0.26 -35.24
C ASP A 3 -5.59 1.32 -34.45
N PRO A 4 -5.72 2.61 -34.77
CA PRO A 4 -5.03 3.67 -34.07
C PRO A 4 -5.54 3.78 -32.62
N ILE A 5 -4.62 3.94 -31.67
CA ILE A 5 -4.97 4.21 -30.27
C ILE A 5 -5.72 5.55 -30.19
N ARG A 6 -6.95 5.53 -29.67
CA ARG A 6 -7.72 6.74 -29.37
C ARG A 6 -7.26 7.29 -28.02
N TRP A 7 -6.88 8.56 -27.99
CA TRP A 7 -6.46 9.26 -26.77
C TRP A 7 -7.17 10.62 -26.67
N THR A 8 -7.29 11.14 -25.44
CA THR A 8 -7.82 12.48 -25.15
C THR A 8 -6.85 13.20 -24.23
N LEU A 9 -6.65 14.50 -24.44
CA LEU A 9 -5.75 15.29 -23.61
C LEU A 9 -6.43 15.61 -22.28
N ASN A 10 -5.72 15.44 -21.16
CA ASN A 10 -6.20 15.92 -19.88
C ASN A 10 -5.99 17.44 -19.79
N HIS A 11 -7.05 18.19 -19.47
CA HIS A 11 -7.02 19.65 -19.34
C HIS A 11 -7.04 20.12 -17.87
N MET A 12 -6.89 19.20 -16.91
CA MET A 12 -6.84 19.56 -15.49
C MET A 12 -5.67 20.50 -15.20
N PRO A 13 -5.90 21.60 -14.45
CA PRO A 13 -4.83 22.49 -14.04
C PRO A 13 -3.84 21.77 -13.11
N LYS A 14 -2.60 22.24 -13.07
CA LYS A 14 -1.63 21.75 -12.09
C LYS A 14 -2.10 22.10 -10.67
N SER A 15 -2.00 21.15 -9.75
CA SER A 15 -2.15 21.39 -8.32
C SER A 15 -0.80 21.76 -7.69
N GLU A 16 -0.85 22.37 -6.52
CA GLU A 16 0.32 22.52 -5.66
C GLU A 16 0.71 21.20 -4.99
N ASP A 17 1.99 21.04 -4.69
CA ASP A 17 2.59 19.84 -4.12
C ASP A 17 2.61 19.83 -2.58
N LYS A 18 1.53 20.31 -1.95
CA LYS A 18 1.47 20.56 -0.49
C LYS A 18 1.74 19.32 0.39
N GLU A 19 1.36 18.15 -0.10
CA GLU A 19 1.37 16.91 0.68
C GLU A 19 2.59 16.01 0.40
N LEU A 20 3.55 16.48 -0.41
CA LEU A 20 4.74 15.67 -0.75
C LEU A 20 5.57 15.29 0.49
N ALA A 21 5.53 16.10 1.55
CA ALA A 21 6.21 15.81 2.80
C ALA A 21 5.73 14.50 3.44
N ILE A 22 4.47 14.10 3.24
CA ILE A 22 3.95 12.81 3.73
C ILE A 22 4.66 11.65 3.02
N MET A 23 5.10 11.86 1.78
CA MET A 23 5.84 10.88 0.97
C MET A 23 7.37 10.99 1.12
N ALA A 24 7.86 11.73 2.14
CA ALA A 24 9.29 11.78 2.45
C ALA A 24 9.87 10.37 2.69
N LEU A 25 11.15 10.19 2.33
CA LEU A 25 11.82 8.89 2.36
C LEU A 25 11.76 8.22 3.74
N ASP A 26 11.82 8.99 4.82
CA ASP A 26 11.73 8.46 6.18
C ASP A 26 10.34 7.85 6.48
N ASN A 27 9.27 8.46 5.98
CA ASN A 27 7.91 7.93 6.12
C ASN A 27 7.75 6.63 5.29
N VAL A 28 8.33 6.60 4.10
CA VAL A 28 8.35 5.41 3.23
C VAL A 28 9.13 4.28 3.90
N ALA A 29 10.26 4.60 4.54
CA ALA A 29 11.08 3.62 5.26
C ALA A 29 10.31 3.00 6.44
N LYS A 30 9.59 3.81 7.23
CA LYS A 30 8.73 3.32 8.32
C LYS A 30 7.65 2.35 7.83
N ALA A 31 6.92 2.75 6.78
CA ALA A 31 5.89 1.89 6.17
C ALA A 31 6.49 0.57 5.66
N ARG A 32 7.61 0.65 4.93
CA ARG A 32 8.29 -0.53 4.39
C ARG A 32 8.79 -1.46 5.48
N SER A 33 9.36 -0.92 6.57
CA SER A 33 9.84 -1.70 7.71
C SER A 33 8.69 -2.44 8.40
N PHE A 34 7.56 -1.74 8.62
CA PHE A 34 6.35 -2.33 9.16
C PHE A 34 5.87 -3.51 8.30
N HIS A 35 5.67 -3.30 6.99
CA HIS A 35 5.23 -4.37 6.08
C HIS A 35 6.24 -5.51 5.98
N GLY A 36 7.54 -5.20 6.07
CA GLY A 36 8.63 -6.19 6.05
C GLY A 36 8.63 -7.13 7.25
N SER A 37 7.94 -6.77 8.35
CA SER A 37 7.78 -7.66 9.51
C SER A 37 6.79 -8.81 9.29
N PHE A 38 5.94 -8.74 8.25
CA PHE A 38 4.92 -9.75 7.99
C PHE A 38 5.55 -10.97 7.30
N PRO A 39 5.24 -12.21 7.74
CA PRO A 39 5.84 -13.41 7.17
C PRO A 39 5.48 -13.63 5.69
N GLN A 40 4.33 -13.12 5.23
CA GLN A 40 3.91 -13.20 3.82
C GLN A 40 4.47 -12.07 2.95
N TYR A 41 5.22 -11.13 3.52
CA TYR A 41 5.76 -10.01 2.76
C TYR A 41 6.75 -10.50 1.70
N SER A 42 6.55 -10.02 0.48
CA SER A 42 7.50 -10.18 -0.60
C SER A 42 7.47 -8.95 -1.52
N ILE A 43 8.55 -8.74 -2.26
CA ILE A 43 8.60 -7.72 -3.29
C ILE A 43 7.77 -8.22 -4.48
N THR A 44 6.72 -7.48 -4.83
CA THR A 44 5.87 -7.75 -5.99
C THR A 44 6.63 -7.54 -7.31
N PRO A 45 6.29 -8.27 -8.39
CA PRO A 45 6.99 -8.15 -9.67
C PRO A 45 6.96 -6.73 -10.25
N LEU A 46 8.01 -6.37 -11.00
CA LEU A 46 8.02 -5.23 -11.91
C LEU A 46 8.20 -5.78 -13.33
N ALA A 47 7.09 -6.06 -14.00
CA ALA A 47 7.09 -6.68 -15.32
C ALA A 47 7.57 -5.68 -16.37
N LYS A 48 8.61 -6.06 -17.13
CA LYS A 48 9.12 -5.28 -18.26
C LYS A 48 8.41 -5.70 -19.55
N LEU A 49 7.72 -4.77 -20.22
CA LEU A 49 6.89 -5.05 -21.39
C LEU A 49 7.55 -4.56 -22.69
N ASP A 50 8.64 -5.22 -23.09
CA ASP A 50 9.44 -4.82 -24.27
C ASP A 50 8.64 -4.82 -25.59
N GLY A 51 7.69 -5.74 -25.74
CA GLY A 51 6.79 -5.76 -26.91
C GLY A 51 5.90 -4.52 -26.99
N MET A 52 5.36 -4.08 -25.85
CA MET A 52 4.51 -2.89 -25.76
C MET A 52 5.33 -1.62 -25.96
N ALA A 53 6.53 -1.54 -25.36
CA ALA A 53 7.42 -0.40 -25.55
C ALA A 53 7.75 -0.17 -27.04
N ARG A 54 8.10 -1.24 -27.78
CA ARG A 54 8.33 -1.16 -29.23
C ARG A 54 7.08 -0.76 -30.01
N TYR A 55 5.91 -1.28 -29.64
CA TYR A 55 4.65 -0.93 -30.30
C TYR A 55 4.30 0.55 -30.15
N LEU A 56 4.59 1.14 -28.98
CA LEU A 56 4.30 2.54 -28.67
C LEU A 56 5.44 3.51 -29.05
N GLY A 57 6.62 3.00 -29.44
CA GLY A 57 7.81 3.84 -29.69
C GLY A 57 8.42 4.46 -28.43
N LEU A 58 8.28 3.81 -27.27
CA LEU A 58 8.80 4.28 -25.98
C LEU A 58 10.12 3.58 -25.60
N GLY A 59 10.93 4.23 -24.76
CA GLY A 59 12.16 3.63 -24.22
C GLY A 59 11.94 2.45 -23.27
N GLY A 60 10.76 2.37 -22.64
CA GLY A 60 10.39 1.26 -21.77
C GLY A 60 8.97 1.36 -21.24
N VAL A 61 8.35 0.22 -20.96
CA VAL A 61 7.05 0.11 -20.29
C VAL A 61 7.21 -0.91 -19.17
N TYR A 62 6.86 -0.50 -17.95
CA TYR A 62 7.00 -1.31 -16.75
C TYR A 62 5.67 -1.33 -16.01
N VAL A 63 5.25 -2.51 -15.54
CA VAL A 63 4.03 -2.68 -14.75
C VAL A 63 4.40 -3.23 -13.38
N LYS A 64 4.11 -2.47 -12.33
CA LYS A 64 4.25 -2.93 -10.95
C LYS A 64 3.05 -3.80 -10.60
N ASP A 65 3.26 -5.10 -10.52
CA ASP A 65 2.18 -6.08 -10.41
C ASP A 65 1.80 -6.37 -8.95
N GLU A 66 0.87 -5.58 -8.43
CA GLU A 66 0.37 -5.72 -7.07
C GLU A 66 -0.72 -6.79 -6.89
N SER A 67 -1.02 -7.59 -7.93
CA SER A 67 -1.91 -8.76 -7.77
C SER A 67 -1.35 -9.78 -6.77
N TYR A 68 -0.03 -9.84 -6.63
CA TYR A 68 0.66 -10.74 -5.71
C TYR A 68 0.73 -10.21 -4.26
N ARG A 69 0.30 -8.97 -4.02
CA ARG A 69 0.45 -8.33 -2.71
C ARG A 69 -0.34 -9.06 -1.63
N PHE A 70 0.37 -9.72 -0.71
CA PHE A 70 -0.18 -10.49 0.41
C PHE A 70 -1.24 -11.53 0.03
N GLY A 71 -1.29 -11.96 -1.25
CA GLY A 71 -2.33 -12.86 -1.76
C GLY A 71 -3.73 -12.23 -1.84
N LEU A 72 -3.84 -10.90 -1.79
CA LEU A 72 -5.13 -10.18 -1.77
C LEU A 72 -5.58 -9.66 -3.13
N ASN A 73 -4.81 -9.90 -4.19
CA ASN A 73 -5.09 -9.45 -5.55
C ASN A 73 -5.20 -7.91 -5.69
N ALA A 74 -4.62 -7.15 -4.74
CA ALA A 74 -4.67 -5.70 -4.71
C ALA A 74 -3.65 -5.11 -3.73
N PHE A 75 -3.24 -3.85 -3.98
CA PHE A 75 -2.26 -3.14 -3.16
C PHE A 75 -2.82 -2.50 -1.87
N LYS A 76 -4.15 -2.34 -1.76
CA LYS A 76 -4.78 -1.46 -0.74
C LYS A 76 -4.56 -1.90 0.70
N VAL A 77 -4.18 -3.16 0.94
CA VAL A 77 -3.77 -3.66 2.25
C VAL A 77 -2.58 -2.88 2.82
N LEU A 78 -1.67 -2.38 1.98
CA LEU A 78 -0.51 -1.61 2.43
C LEU A 78 -0.94 -0.36 3.21
N GLY A 79 -1.92 0.38 2.68
CA GLY A 79 -2.46 1.57 3.32
C GLY A 79 -3.33 1.24 4.53
N GLY A 80 -4.26 0.29 4.40
CA GLY A 80 -5.17 -0.09 5.47
C GLY A 80 -4.46 -0.59 6.73
N SER A 81 -3.56 -1.56 6.57
CA SER A 81 -2.78 -2.13 7.67
C SER A 81 -1.89 -1.09 8.36
N PHE A 82 -1.17 -0.26 7.59
CA PHE A 82 -0.28 0.73 8.17
C PHE A 82 -1.05 1.86 8.87
N ALA A 83 -2.21 2.26 8.35
CA ALA A 83 -3.07 3.24 9.02
C ALA A 83 -3.58 2.73 10.37
N MET A 84 -3.99 1.45 10.44
CA MET A 84 -4.40 0.80 11.68
C MET A 84 -3.25 0.71 12.68
N ALA A 85 -2.06 0.30 12.23
CA ALA A 85 -0.87 0.25 13.08
C ALA A 85 -0.48 1.64 13.62
N ARG A 86 -0.54 2.70 12.79
CA ARG A 86 -0.29 4.07 13.23
C ARG A 86 -1.33 4.56 14.25
N TYR A 87 -2.59 4.19 14.07
CA TYR A 87 -3.65 4.50 15.03
C TYR A 87 -3.36 3.83 16.38
N ILE A 88 -3.10 2.52 16.37
CA ILE A 88 -2.76 1.76 17.58
C ILE A 88 -1.53 2.36 18.28
N ALA A 89 -0.45 2.60 17.55
CA ALA A 89 0.76 3.22 18.10
C ALA A 89 0.46 4.55 18.80
N LYS A 90 -0.35 5.41 18.17
CA LYS A 90 -0.77 6.70 18.72
C LYS A 90 -1.54 6.53 20.03
N GLU A 91 -2.54 5.65 20.06
CA GLU A 91 -3.35 5.40 21.27
C GLU A 91 -2.52 4.83 22.41
N MET A 92 -1.45 4.10 22.11
CA MET A 92 -0.50 3.57 23.10
C MET A 92 0.64 4.53 23.45
N GLY A 93 0.72 5.71 22.80
CA GLY A 93 1.82 6.66 23.01
C GLY A 93 3.20 6.14 22.53
N ARG A 94 3.24 5.29 21.50
CA ARG A 94 4.44 4.63 20.96
C ARG A 94 4.72 5.06 19.52
N ASP A 95 5.94 4.80 19.03
CA ASP A 95 6.23 4.94 17.58
C ASP A 95 5.68 3.71 16.82
N VAL A 96 5.30 3.91 15.56
CA VAL A 96 4.80 2.82 14.71
C VAL A 96 5.86 1.75 14.43
N SER A 97 7.15 2.07 14.58
CA SER A 97 8.25 1.09 14.50
C SER A 97 8.11 -0.05 15.51
N ASP A 98 7.42 0.19 16.62
CA ASP A 98 7.16 -0.80 17.65
C ASP A 98 6.01 -1.77 17.28
N MET A 99 5.17 -1.39 16.32
CA MET A 99 3.97 -2.13 15.92
C MET A 99 4.31 -3.21 14.88
N THR A 100 5.27 -4.07 15.20
CA THR A 100 5.64 -5.21 14.34
C THR A 100 4.52 -6.24 14.26
N TYR A 101 4.54 -7.08 13.22
CA TYR A 101 3.60 -8.20 13.09
C TYR A 101 3.56 -9.09 14.36
N ASP A 102 4.74 -9.46 14.87
CA ASP A 102 4.86 -10.31 16.05
C ASP A 102 4.24 -9.64 17.29
N TYR A 103 4.48 -8.34 17.48
CA TYR A 103 3.87 -7.61 18.59
C TYR A 103 2.35 -7.51 18.43
N LEU A 104 1.85 -7.09 17.27
CA LEU A 104 0.41 -6.92 17.00
C LEU A 104 -0.39 -8.22 17.08
N THR A 105 0.27 -9.37 16.94
CA THR A 105 -0.35 -10.70 17.07
C THR A 105 -0.10 -11.36 18.44
N SER A 106 0.61 -10.69 19.35
CA SER A 106 1.00 -11.23 20.65
C SER A 106 -0.09 -11.13 21.73
N GLU A 107 0.02 -11.96 22.77
CA GLU A 107 -0.80 -11.81 23.98
C GLU A 107 -0.54 -10.52 24.74
N ALA A 108 0.70 -10.00 24.68
CA ALA A 108 1.08 -8.76 25.36
C ALA A 108 0.28 -7.58 24.80
N PHE A 109 0.22 -7.45 23.47
CA PHE A 109 -0.61 -6.46 22.81
C PHE A 109 -2.09 -6.59 23.21
N ARG A 110 -2.63 -7.81 23.24
CA ARG A 110 -4.03 -8.05 23.66
C ARG A 110 -4.31 -7.59 25.10
N LYS A 111 -3.34 -7.73 26.01
CA LYS A 111 -3.46 -7.29 27.41
C LYS A 111 -3.29 -5.77 27.56
N GLU A 112 -2.37 -5.17 26.80
CA GLU A 112 -2.02 -3.75 26.89
C GLU A 112 -3.04 -2.84 26.17
N PHE A 113 -3.46 -3.22 24.97
CA PHE A 113 -4.33 -2.41 24.12
C PHE A 113 -5.80 -2.85 24.17
N GLY A 114 -6.04 -4.15 24.32
CA GLY A 114 -7.38 -4.73 24.30
C GLY A 114 -7.91 -4.94 22.87
N GLN A 115 -9.10 -4.42 22.58
CA GLN A 115 -9.79 -4.61 21.30
C GLN A 115 -10.18 -3.26 20.71
N ALA A 116 -10.00 -3.12 19.40
CA ALA A 116 -10.52 -2.02 18.61
C ALA A 116 -11.42 -2.56 17.50
N THR A 117 -12.45 -1.78 17.13
CA THR A 117 -13.34 -2.09 16.02
C THR A 117 -13.20 -1.02 14.96
N PHE A 118 -12.82 -1.42 13.74
CA PHE A 118 -12.67 -0.52 12.59
C PHE A 118 -13.89 -0.63 11.68
N PHE A 119 -14.41 0.52 11.24
CA PHE A 119 -15.54 0.61 10.32
C PHE A 119 -15.09 1.24 9.00
N THR A 120 -15.52 0.67 7.87
CA THR A 120 -15.23 1.23 6.54
C THR A 120 -16.31 0.90 5.54
N ALA A 121 -16.64 1.84 4.66
CA ALA A 121 -17.35 1.57 3.41
C ALA A 121 -16.35 1.18 2.32
N THR A 122 -16.72 0.29 1.40
CA THR A 122 -15.84 -0.06 0.27
C THR A 122 -16.58 -0.65 -0.91
N ASP A 123 -16.03 -0.42 -2.11
CA ASP A 123 -16.38 -1.19 -3.32
C ASP A 123 -15.58 -2.50 -3.44
N GLY A 124 -14.69 -2.82 -2.48
CA GLY A 124 -13.98 -4.11 -2.41
C GLY A 124 -12.61 -4.01 -1.76
N ASN A 125 -11.57 -3.68 -2.55
CA ASN A 125 -10.17 -3.82 -2.15
C ASN A 125 -9.78 -3.08 -0.86
N HIS A 126 -10.44 -1.95 -0.54
CA HIS A 126 -10.13 -1.20 0.68
C HIS A 126 -10.63 -1.94 1.91
N GLY A 127 -11.91 -2.31 1.96
CA GLY A 127 -12.47 -3.06 3.08
C GLY A 127 -11.88 -4.46 3.20
N ARG A 128 -11.50 -5.11 2.09
CA ARG A 128 -10.72 -6.36 2.14
C ARG A 128 -9.37 -6.16 2.84
N GLY A 129 -8.68 -5.05 2.57
CA GLY A 129 -7.41 -4.71 3.22
C GLY A 129 -7.57 -4.38 4.70
N VAL A 130 -8.63 -3.68 5.08
CA VAL A 130 -8.96 -3.38 6.50
C VAL A 130 -9.34 -4.66 7.25
N ALA A 131 -10.23 -5.48 6.69
CA ALA A 131 -10.66 -6.74 7.30
C ALA A 131 -9.53 -7.76 7.43
N TRP A 132 -8.56 -7.77 6.50
CA TRP A 132 -7.38 -8.62 6.61
C TRP A 132 -6.44 -8.21 7.75
N ALA A 133 -6.42 -6.92 8.09
CA ALA A 133 -5.53 -6.38 9.12
C ALA A 133 -6.16 -6.35 10.53
N ALA A 134 -7.48 -6.49 10.63
CA ALA A 134 -8.25 -6.48 11.88
C ALA A 134 -8.25 -7.85 12.57
#